data_AF-A0A2P8IEJ9-F1
#
_entry.id   AF-A0A2P8IEJ9-F1
#
_cell.length_a   1.000
_cell.length_b   1.000
_cell.length_c   1.000
_cell.angle_alpha   90.00
_cell.angle_beta   90.00
_cell.angle_gamma   90.00
#
_symmetry.space_group_name_H-M   'P 1'
#
loop_
_entity.id
_entity.type
_entity.pdbx_description
1 polymer ?
#
loop_
_entity_poly.entity_id
_entity_poly.type
_entity_poly.pdbx_seq_one_letter_code
_entity_poly.pdbx_strand_id
1 'polypeptide(L)'
;MRMTTRRLFGAAALLALSTAGLLGGTASATSDTLDPGDDRAVVAEGNVDVGQPGNACDVVGLPGEEMTLQTGFTVEGTDITITAHPEGYVLTGVVVKGGNAYNVYASEDLGELAWEDLHPPINSSGGPAGISHWFVCAEKDETVTTTTTAPETTTDEVVPTTTDEPAPTTTTTTTDSVAVTPTTTSAPAAVAGASNEGDLANTGYDGGWMLIAGLGLVAAGAAFVASPKLRTLLRR
;
A
#
# COMPACT_ATOMS: atom_id res chain seq x y z
N MET A 1 17.51 69.16 64.28
CA MET A 1 16.89 67.82 64.17
C MET A 1 17.19 67.32 62.76
N ARG A 2 18.30 66.65 62.45
CA ARG A 2 18.66 65.24 62.67
C ARG A 2 17.47 64.28 62.65
N MET A 3 17.42 63.45 61.59
CA MET A 3 16.96 62.05 61.50
C MET A 3 16.44 61.81 60.06
N THR A 4 16.73 60.76 59.30
CA THR A 4 17.67 59.63 59.40
C THR A 4 17.69 59.00 58.00
N THR A 5 18.88 58.76 57.46
CA THR A 5 19.10 57.92 56.28
C THR A 5 18.64 56.49 56.57
N ARG A 6 17.78 55.90 55.74
CA ARG A 6 17.62 54.43 55.68
C ARG A 6 17.81 53.95 54.25
N ARG A 7 19.04 53.49 54.01
CA ARG A 7 19.36 52.50 52.98
C ARG A 7 18.64 51.21 53.38
N LEU A 8 17.79 50.68 52.51
CA LEU A 8 17.41 49.27 52.55
C LEU A 8 18.17 48.57 51.43
N PHE A 9 19.16 47.82 51.89
CA PHE A 9 19.80 46.72 51.19
C PHE A 9 18.77 45.68 50.77
N GLY A 10 19.05 45.00 49.65
CA GLY A 10 18.82 43.57 49.56
C GLY A 10 17.51 43.14 48.89
N ALA A 11 17.62 42.84 47.59
CA ALA A 11 17.18 41.56 47.06
C ALA A 11 17.85 41.39 45.69
N ALA A 12 19.07 40.84 45.70
CA ALA A 12 19.59 40.15 44.53
C ALA A 12 18.64 38.96 44.29
N ALA A 13 17.71 39.11 43.36
CA ALA A 13 16.97 37.98 42.83
C ALA A 13 18.00 37.11 42.11
N LEU A 14 18.38 36.01 42.77
CA LEU A 14 19.11 34.89 42.20
C LEU A 14 18.39 34.47 40.92
N LEU A 15 18.93 34.88 39.78
CA LEU A 15 18.69 34.26 38.48
C LEU A 15 19.30 32.86 38.56
N ALA A 16 18.53 31.92 39.10
CA ALA A 16 18.78 30.51 38.90
C ALA A 16 18.54 30.22 37.41
N LEU A 17 19.60 30.37 36.59
CA LEU A 17 19.68 29.75 35.28
C LEU A 17 19.73 28.23 35.48
N SER A 18 18.57 27.63 35.73
CA SER A 18 18.38 26.21 35.50
C SER A 18 18.22 26.01 33.99
N THR A 19 19.32 26.11 33.25
CA THR A 19 19.45 25.49 31.93
C THR A 19 19.52 23.98 32.15
N ALA A 20 18.39 23.39 32.56
CA ALA A 20 18.20 21.96 32.43
C ALA A 20 18.23 21.68 30.93
N GLY A 21 19.28 20.96 30.51
CA GLY A 21 19.51 20.64 29.11
C GLY A 21 18.28 19.98 28.52
N LEU A 22 17.58 20.72 27.66
CA LEU A 22 16.95 20.11 26.50
C LEU A 22 18.10 19.57 25.66
N LEU A 23 18.57 18.37 26.00
CA LEU A 23 19.16 17.47 25.03
C LEU A 23 18.01 17.15 24.07
N GLY A 24 17.81 18.06 23.11
CA GLY A 24 16.99 17.80 21.94
C GLY A 24 17.67 16.65 21.23
N GLY A 25 17.22 15.43 21.52
CA GLY A 25 17.49 14.29 20.67
C GLY A 25 16.96 14.69 19.30
N THR A 26 17.87 14.97 18.38
CA THR A 26 17.55 14.96 16.97
C THR A 26 17.07 13.54 16.71
N ALA A 27 15.76 13.34 16.60
CA ALA A 27 15.22 12.14 16.03
C ALA A 27 15.75 12.11 14.60
N SER A 28 16.89 11.44 14.41
CA SER A 28 17.34 11.05 13.09
C SER A 28 16.33 10.01 12.64
N ALA A 29 15.32 10.44 11.88
CA ALA A 29 14.67 9.52 10.97
C ALA A 29 15.75 9.10 10.00
N THR A 30 16.33 7.92 10.21
CA THR A 30 16.94 7.19 9.11
C THR A 30 15.85 7.13 8.05
N SER A 31 16.06 7.80 6.92
CA SER A 31 15.26 7.54 5.74
C SER A 31 15.37 6.03 5.55
N ASP A 32 14.29 5.28 5.79
CA ASP A 32 14.25 3.87 5.48
C ASP A 32 14.50 3.80 3.98
N THR A 33 15.72 3.46 3.61
CA THR A 33 16.07 3.20 2.22
C THR A 33 15.15 2.09 1.79
N LEU A 34 14.28 2.38 0.82
CA LEU A 34 13.41 1.39 0.24
C LEU A 34 14.25 0.23 -0.26
N ASP A 35 13.87 -0.97 0.15
CA ASP A 35 14.52 -2.20 -0.27
C ASP A 35 13.56 -2.94 -1.22
N PRO A 36 13.91 -3.08 -2.51
CA PRO A 36 13.08 -3.84 -3.43
C PRO A 36 12.97 -5.30 -3.02
N GLY A 37 13.97 -5.87 -2.35
CA GLY A 37 14.09 -7.29 -2.02
C GLY A 37 14.34 -8.22 -3.21
N ASP A 38 14.38 -7.69 -4.42
CA ASP A 38 14.66 -8.39 -5.67
C ASP A 38 15.52 -7.50 -6.57
N ASP A 39 16.65 -8.01 -7.05
CA ASP A 39 17.58 -7.28 -7.92
C ASP A 39 16.99 -6.98 -9.31
N ARG A 40 15.90 -7.66 -9.70
CA ARG A 40 15.15 -7.43 -10.94
C ARG A 40 14.15 -6.27 -10.83
N ALA A 41 13.92 -5.76 -9.61
CA ALA A 41 12.94 -4.72 -9.35
C ALA A 41 13.57 -3.35 -9.16
N VAL A 42 12.87 -2.32 -9.66
CA VAL A 42 13.10 -0.93 -9.26
C VAL A 42 12.03 -0.54 -8.25
N VAL A 43 12.45 -0.15 -7.05
CA VAL A 43 11.53 0.29 -5.99
C VAL A 43 11.23 1.78 -6.09
N ALA A 44 9.98 2.15 -5.85
CA ALA A 44 9.55 3.55 -5.78
C ALA A 44 8.52 3.77 -4.64
N GLU A 45 8.52 4.99 -4.09
CA GLU A 45 7.52 5.43 -3.12
C GLU A 45 6.24 5.91 -3.81
N GLY A 46 5.12 5.77 -3.12
CA GLY A 46 3.85 6.37 -3.50
C GLY A 46 2.74 5.36 -3.72
N ASN A 47 1.63 5.87 -4.23
CA ASN A 47 0.49 5.07 -4.64
C ASN A 47 0.38 5.11 -6.15
N VAL A 48 0.41 3.93 -6.76
CA VAL A 48 0.11 3.70 -8.17
C VAL A 48 -0.96 2.62 -8.24
N ASP A 49 -2.00 2.88 -9.03
CA ASP A 49 -3.12 1.95 -9.18
C ASP A 49 -3.74 2.10 -10.58
N VAL A 50 -4.44 1.05 -11.01
CA VAL A 50 -5.19 1.05 -12.27
C VAL A 50 -6.37 2.02 -12.16
N GLY A 51 -6.59 2.81 -13.22
CA GLY A 51 -7.67 3.78 -13.31
C GLY A 51 -7.39 5.10 -12.59
N GLN A 52 -6.16 5.31 -12.10
CA GLN A 52 -5.74 6.63 -11.63
C GLN A 52 -5.76 7.66 -12.78
N PRO A 53 -5.82 8.97 -12.52
CA PRO A 53 -5.76 9.97 -13.58
C PRO A 53 -4.46 9.85 -14.40
N GLY A 54 -4.60 9.50 -15.68
CA GLY A 54 -3.46 9.20 -16.56
C GLY A 54 -3.33 7.70 -16.82
N ASN A 55 -2.17 7.28 -17.31
CA ASN A 55 -1.82 5.87 -17.47
C ASN A 55 -0.77 5.52 -16.40
N ALA A 56 -1.04 4.52 -15.57
CA ALA A 56 -0.12 4.09 -14.52
C ALA A 56 1.19 3.57 -15.08
N CYS A 57 1.21 2.98 -16.27
CA CYS A 57 2.43 2.53 -16.95
C CYS A 57 3.37 3.70 -17.25
N ASP A 58 2.83 4.81 -17.76
CA ASP A 58 3.61 6.03 -17.98
C ASP A 58 4.18 6.60 -16.67
N VAL A 59 3.41 6.52 -15.57
CA VAL A 59 3.83 6.99 -14.25
C VAL A 59 5.02 6.19 -13.71
N VAL A 60 5.06 4.88 -13.97
CA VAL A 60 6.16 4.00 -13.54
C VAL A 60 7.28 3.87 -14.58
N GLY A 61 7.16 4.54 -15.72
CA GLY A 61 8.15 4.51 -16.79
C GLY A 61 8.18 3.20 -17.60
N LEU A 62 7.09 2.45 -17.61
CA LEU A 62 6.94 1.25 -18.44
C LEU A 62 6.15 1.58 -19.72
N PRO A 63 6.50 0.98 -20.87
CA PRO A 63 5.76 1.17 -22.10
C PRO A 63 4.41 0.45 -22.08
N GLY A 64 3.46 0.92 -22.89
CA GLY A 64 2.14 0.32 -23.05
C GLY A 64 1.05 0.89 -22.15
N GLU A 65 -0.05 0.15 -22.03
CA GLU A 65 -1.23 0.51 -21.24
C GLU A 65 -1.36 -0.38 -20.01
N GLU A 66 -1.87 0.19 -18.93
CA GLU A 66 -2.19 -0.53 -17.71
C GLU A 66 -3.29 -1.57 -17.96
N MET A 67 -3.11 -2.78 -17.42
CA MET A 67 -4.04 -3.88 -17.60
C MET A 67 -4.13 -4.74 -16.34
N THR A 68 -5.33 -5.26 -16.09
CA THR A 68 -5.57 -6.34 -15.12
C THR A 68 -5.68 -7.67 -15.85
N LEU A 69 -4.81 -8.62 -15.52
CA LEU A 69 -4.90 -9.98 -16.06
C LEU A 69 -6.12 -10.71 -15.49
N GLN A 70 -6.84 -11.43 -16.36
CA GLN A 70 -7.95 -12.30 -15.95
C GLN A 70 -7.50 -13.75 -15.71
N THR A 71 -6.44 -14.17 -16.39
CA THR A 71 -5.85 -15.51 -16.35
C THR A 71 -4.33 -15.42 -16.56
N GLY A 72 -3.61 -16.53 -16.38
CA GLY A 72 -2.17 -16.57 -16.65
C GLY A 72 -1.33 -16.03 -15.50
N PHE A 73 -1.85 -16.05 -14.27
CA PHE A 73 -1.11 -15.71 -13.07
C PHE A 73 -1.54 -16.55 -11.86
N THR A 74 -0.69 -16.62 -10.85
CA THR A 74 -1.01 -17.14 -9.51
C THR A 74 -0.52 -16.16 -8.45
N VAL A 75 -1.17 -16.18 -7.28
CA VAL A 75 -0.78 -15.38 -6.12
C VAL A 75 -0.63 -16.31 -4.92
N GLU A 76 0.55 -16.37 -4.34
CA GLU A 76 0.90 -17.22 -3.21
C GLU A 76 1.49 -16.38 -2.09
N GLY A 77 0.69 -16.07 -1.07
CA GLY A 77 1.15 -15.21 0.03
C GLY A 77 1.42 -13.78 -0.44
N THR A 78 2.68 -13.39 -0.50
CA THR A 78 3.15 -12.06 -0.93
C THR A 78 3.73 -12.04 -2.34
N ASP A 79 3.72 -13.19 -3.01
CA ASP A 79 4.39 -13.39 -4.28
C ASP A 79 3.36 -13.62 -5.40
N ILE A 80 3.69 -13.14 -6.59
CA ILE A 80 2.91 -13.26 -7.81
C ILE A 80 3.76 -13.97 -8.86
N THR A 81 3.17 -14.95 -9.54
CA THR A 81 3.79 -15.59 -10.69
C THR A 81 2.96 -15.30 -11.94
N ILE A 82 3.58 -14.81 -13.01
CA ILE A 82 2.95 -14.60 -14.32
C ILE A 82 3.42 -15.70 -15.26
N THR A 83 2.48 -16.41 -15.89
CA THR A 83 2.76 -17.59 -16.73
C THR A 83 2.31 -17.42 -18.18
N ALA A 84 1.48 -16.43 -18.49
CA ALA A 84 1.00 -16.20 -19.85
C ALA A 84 0.71 -14.72 -20.14
N HIS A 85 0.83 -14.35 -21.41
CA HIS A 85 0.39 -13.07 -21.94
C HIS A 85 -1.12 -13.08 -22.23
N PRO A 86 -1.81 -11.92 -22.16
CA PRO A 86 -3.15 -11.80 -22.72
C PRO A 86 -3.13 -11.92 -24.25
N GLU A 87 -4.21 -12.43 -24.84
CA GLU A 87 -4.29 -12.62 -26.30
C GLU A 87 -4.14 -11.29 -27.04
N GLY A 88 -3.19 -11.23 -27.98
CA GLY A 88 -2.92 -10.04 -28.79
C GLY A 88 -2.14 -8.94 -28.07
N TYR A 89 -1.50 -9.24 -26.94
CA TYR A 89 -0.66 -8.31 -26.19
C TYR A 89 0.67 -8.95 -25.78
N VAL A 90 1.69 -8.12 -25.65
CA VAL A 90 2.98 -8.46 -25.02
C VAL A 90 3.07 -7.69 -23.72
N LEU A 91 3.47 -8.37 -22.64
CA LEU A 91 3.68 -7.74 -21.34
C LEU A 91 5.03 -7.03 -21.34
N THR A 92 5.04 -5.77 -20.94
CA THR A 92 6.23 -4.91 -20.85
C THR A 92 6.75 -4.79 -19.41
N GLY A 93 5.92 -5.12 -18.43
CA GLY A 93 6.34 -5.20 -17.04
C GLY A 93 5.17 -5.43 -16.08
N VAL A 94 5.52 -5.55 -14.80
CA VAL A 94 4.58 -5.79 -13.70
C VAL A 94 4.88 -4.81 -12.58
N VAL A 95 3.83 -4.26 -11.97
CA VAL A 95 3.94 -3.41 -10.79
C VAL A 95 3.27 -4.11 -9.62
N VAL A 96 4.01 -4.31 -8.52
CA VAL A 96 3.51 -4.97 -7.31
C VAL A 96 3.63 -4.01 -6.13
N LYS A 97 2.48 -3.59 -5.59
CA LYS A 97 2.39 -2.57 -4.56
C LYS A 97 2.10 -3.15 -3.19
N GLY A 98 2.87 -2.73 -2.19
CA GLY A 98 2.64 -3.06 -0.78
C GLY A 98 2.92 -1.88 0.14
N GLY A 99 2.01 -1.59 1.07
CA GLY A 99 2.11 -0.41 1.92
C GLY A 99 2.11 0.89 1.10
N ASN A 100 3.10 1.76 1.34
CA ASN A 100 3.26 3.06 0.67
C ASN A 100 4.31 3.05 -0.45
N ALA A 101 4.71 1.87 -0.93
CA ALA A 101 5.72 1.71 -1.97
C ALA A 101 5.33 0.58 -2.93
N TYR A 102 6.03 0.48 -4.04
CA TYR A 102 5.84 -0.54 -5.05
C TYR A 102 7.15 -0.92 -5.73
N ASN A 103 7.20 -2.16 -6.20
CA ASN A 103 8.24 -2.65 -7.09
C ASN A 103 7.75 -2.59 -8.53
N VAL A 104 8.61 -2.13 -9.42
CA VAL A 104 8.42 -2.15 -10.87
C VAL A 104 9.37 -3.19 -11.45
N TYR A 105 8.83 -4.19 -12.14
CA TYR A 105 9.59 -5.22 -12.82
C TYR A 105 9.45 -5.02 -14.33
N ALA A 106 10.50 -4.58 -15.01
CA ALA A 106 10.50 -4.46 -16.45
C ALA A 106 10.70 -5.83 -17.10
N SER A 107 10.00 -6.12 -18.20
CA SER A 107 10.11 -7.41 -18.89
C SER A 107 11.53 -7.70 -19.38
N GLU A 108 12.32 -6.67 -19.69
CA GLU A 108 13.72 -6.80 -20.09
C GLU A 108 14.63 -7.36 -18.99
N ASP A 109 14.31 -7.10 -17.72
CA ASP A 109 15.04 -7.60 -16.57
C ASP A 109 14.53 -8.98 -16.11
N LEU A 110 13.29 -9.32 -16.46
CA LEU A 110 12.66 -10.61 -16.11
C LEU A 110 12.97 -11.72 -17.12
N GLY A 111 13.14 -11.39 -18.41
CA GLY A 111 13.35 -12.36 -19.48
C GLY A 111 12.06 -13.04 -19.97
N GLU A 112 12.18 -14.27 -20.47
CA GLU A 112 11.02 -15.04 -20.97
C GLU A 112 10.13 -15.54 -19.81
N LEU A 113 8.82 -15.63 -20.05
CA LEU A 113 7.87 -16.21 -19.09
C LEU A 113 8.23 -17.68 -18.76
N ALA A 114 7.96 -18.17 -17.55
CA ALA A 114 7.23 -17.53 -16.46
C ALA A 114 8.06 -16.53 -15.64
N TRP A 115 7.42 -15.47 -15.14
CA TRP A 115 8.00 -14.53 -14.19
C TRP A 115 7.56 -14.89 -12.79
N GLU A 116 8.48 -15.48 -12.02
CA GLU A 116 8.22 -16.02 -10.68
C GLU A 116 8.68 -15.06 -9.58
N ASP A 117 8.11 -15.24 -8.39
CA ASP A 117 8.48 -14.55 -7.15
C ASP A 117 8.42 -13.02 -7.23
N LEU A 118 7.43 -12.47 -7.94
CA LEU A 118 7.23 -11.02 -8.01
C LEU A 118 6.52 -10.54 -6.75
N HIS A 119 7.13 -9.61 -6.02
CA HIS A 119 6.64 -9.23 -4.70
C HIS A 119 6.74 -7.71 -4.48
N PRO A 120 5.99 -7.14 -3.53
CA PRO A 120 6.15 -5.73 -3.17
C PRO A 120 7.43 -5.52 -2.35
N PRO A 121 7.84 -4.26 -2.12
CA PRO A 121 9.07 -3.95 -1.38
C PRO A 121 9.12 -4.57 0.02
N ILE A 122 10.34 -4.77 0.52
CA ILE A 122 10.58 -5.28 1.88
C ILE A 122 10.13 -4.24 2.90
N ASN A 123 9.35 -4.69 3.88
CA ASN A 123 8.86 -3.85 4.97
C ASN A 123 9.82 -3.85 6.18
N SER A 124 9.47 -3.09 7.21
CA SER A 124 10.25 -2.98 8.45
C SER A 124 10.43 -4.31 9.23
N SER A 125 9.64 -5.33 8.94
CA SER A 125 9.78 -6.68 9.52
C SER A 125 10.81 -7.54 8.78
N GLY A 126 11.39 -7.04 7.68
CA GLY A 126 12.44 -7.71 6.92
C GLY A 126 11.95 -8.75 5.90
N GLY A 127 10.65 -8.76 5.60
CA GLY A 127 10.07 -9.56 4.51
C GLY A 127 9.22 -8.70 3.57
N PRO A 128 8.75 -9.24 2.44
CA PRO A 128 7.87 -8.52 1.52
C PRO A 128 6.64 -7.98 2.24
N ALA A 129 6.21 -6.77 1.86
CA ALA A 129 4.94 -6.24 2.32
C ALA A 129 3.76 -7.12 1.84
N GLY A 130 2.60 -6.98 2.48
CA GLY A 130 1.37 -7.55 1.92
C GLY A 130 1.03 -6.89 0.58
N ILE A 131 0.66 -7.68 -0.43
CA ILE A 131 0.19 -7.16 -1.72
C ILE A 131 -1.10 -6.38 -1.47
N SER A 132 -1.09 -5.09 -1.81
CA SER A 132 -2.26 -4.21 -1.75
C SER A 132 -2.93 -4.10 -3.11
N HIS A 133 -2.14 -3.87 -4.16
CA HIS A 133 -2.57 -3.74 -5.55
C HIS A 133 -1.43 -4.25 -6.44
N TRP A 134 -1.77 -4.71 -7.63
CA TRP A 134 -0.80 -5.02 -8.67
C TRP A 134 -1.47 -4.92 -10.03
N PHE A 135 -0.68 -4.64 -11.05
CA PHE A 135 -1.14 -4.60 -12.44
C PHE A 135 0.03 -4.89 -13.37
N VAL A 136 -0.30 -5.15 -14.64
CA VAL A 136 0.70 -5.32 -15.69
C VAL A 136 0.64 -4.14 -16.66
N CYS A 137 1.78 -3.86 -17.28
CA CYS A 137 1.87 -2.99 -18.44
C CYS A 137 1.97 -3.86 -19.68
N ALA A 138 1.21 -3.52 -20.71
CA ALA A 138 1.13 -4.32 -21.92
C ALA A 138 1.03 -3.45 -23.17
N GLU A 139 1.69 -3.87 -24.23
CA GLU A 139 1.53 -3.31 -25.57
C GLU A 139 0.78 -4.28 -26.46
N LYS A 140 0.06 -3.73 -27.45
CA LYS A 140 -0.59 -4.57 -28.44
C LYS A 140 0.46 -5.28 -29.29
N ASP A 141 0.33 -6.59 -29.43
CA ASP A 141 1.21 -7.37 -30.28
C ASP A 141 0.83 -7.16 -31.76
N GLU A 142 1.61 -6.34 -32.47
CA GLU A 142 1.40 -6.08 -33.89
C GLU A 142 1.74 -7.29 -34.78
N THR A 143 2.45 -8.28 -34.25
CA THR A 143 2.79 -9.49 -35.00
C THR A 143 1.65 -10.50 -35.06
N VAL A 144 0.71 -10.41 -34.11
CA VAL A 144 -0.51 -11.23 -34.11
C VAL A 144 -1.48 -10.65 -35.13
N THR A 145 -1.32 -11.07 -36.38
CA THR A 145 -2.36 -10.85 -37.40
C THR A 145 -3.53 -11.75 -37.04
N THR A 146 -4.61 -11.19 -36.51
CA THR A 146 -5.86 -11.91 -36.31
C THR A 146 -6.33 -12.43 -37.65
N THR A 147 -6.04 -13.70 -37.95
CA THR A 147 -6.58 -14.37 -39.12
C THR A 147 -8.05 -14.58 -38.83
N THR A 148 -8.88 -13.65 -39.27
CA THR A 148 -10.34 -13.79 -39.23
C THR A 148 -10.66 -14.92 -40.19
N THR A 149 -10.75 -16.14 -39.67
CA THR A 149 -11.30 -17.27 -40.41
C THR A 149 -12.76 -16.91 -40.69
N ALA A 150 -13.06 -16.59 -41.95
CA ALA A 150 -14.44 -16.42 -42.40
C ALA A 150 -15.22 -17.67 -42.01
N PRO A 151 -16.46 -17.56 -41.49
CA PRO A 151 -17.24 -18.73 -41.13
C PRO A 151 -17.40 -19.60 -42.38
N GLU A 152 -16.82 -20.80 -42.37
CA GLU A 152 -17.07 -21.80 -43.40
C GLU A 152 -18.56 -22.10 -43.37
N THR A 153 -19.24 -21.73 -44.44
CA THR A 153 -20.64 -22.06 -44.65
C THR A 153 -20.68 -23.52 -45.07
N THR A 154 -20.65 -24.44 -44.11
CA THR A 154 -20.83 -25.87 -44.35
C THR A 154 -22.26 -26.06 -44.85
N THR A 155 -22.42 -26.26 -46.16
CA THR A 155 -23.69 -26.71 -46.74
C THR A 155 -23.79 -28.21 -46.45
N ASP A 156 -24.49 -28.57 -45.37
CA ASP A 156 -24.77 -29.97 -45.06
C ASP A 156 -25.69 -30.57 -46.14
N GLU A 157 -25.15 -31.49 -46.93
CA GLU A 157 -25.91 -32.38 -47.80
C GLU A 157 -26.68 -33.38 -46.93
N VAL A 158 -28.00 -33.22 -46.87
CA VAL A 158 -28.90 -34.09 -46.12
C VAL A 158 -28.97 -35.47 -46.78
N VAL A 159 -28.23 -36.44 -46.24
CA VAL A 159 -28.42 -37.87 -46.53
C VAL A 159 -29.61 -38.37 -45.70
N PRO A 160 -30.63 -39.02 -46.29
CA PRO A 160 -31.74 -39.59 -45.53
C PRO A 160 -31.27 -40.79 -44.73
N THR A 161 -31.17 -40.65 -43.40
CA THR A 161 -30.96 -41.76 -42.47
C THR A 161 -32.30 -42.34 -42.04
N THR A 162 -32.44 -43.65 -42.28
CA THR A 162 -33.57 -44.47 -41.89
C THR A 162 -33.73 -44.48 -40.36
N THR A 163 -34.94 -44.16 -39.90
CA THR A 163 -35.37 -44.23 -38.50
C THR A 163 -35.47 -45.68 -38.06
N ASP A 164 -34.61 -46.09 -37.14
CA ASP A 164 -34.89 -47.22 -36.24
C ASP A 164 -35.24 -46.64 -34.87
N GLU A 165 -36.43 -47.02 -34.40
CA GLU A 165 -37.10 -46.65 -33.16
C GLU A 165 -36.43 -47.33 -31.95
N PRO A 166 -35.82 -46.57 -31.00
CA PRO A 166 -35.44 -47.13 -29.72
C PRO A 166 -36.57 -47.01 -28.69
N ALA A 167 -36.74 -48.10 -27.94
CA ALA A 167 -37.70 -48.34 -26.88
C ALA A 167 -37.71 -47.28 -25.75
N PRO A 168 -38.82 -47.15 -24.99
CA PRO A 168 -38.96 -46.16 -23.92
C PRO A 168 -38.08 -46.49 -22.71
N THR A 169 -37.10 -45.62 -22.42
CA THR A 169 -36.29 -45.72 -21.21
C THR A 169 -36.96 -44.92 -20.08
N THR A 170 -37.28 -45.66 -19.01
CA THR A 170 -37.85 -45.19 -17.74
C THR A 170 -37.00 -44.11 -17.06
N THR A 171 -37.67 -43.06 -16.61
CA THR A 171 -37.16 -41.98 -15.76
C THR A 171 -36.95 -42.47 -14.32
N THR A 172 -35.74 -42.32 -13.78
CA THR A 172 -35.47 -42.48 -12.35
C THR A 172 -34.99 -41.14 -11.79
N THR A 173 -35.87 -40.49 -11.03
CA THR A 173 -35.59 -39.26 -10.28
C THR A 173 -34.83 -39.62 -9.01
N THR A 174 -33.52 -39.34 -8.96
CA THR A 174 -32.75 -39.40 -7.72
C THR A 174 -32.70 -37.99 -7.12
N THR A 175 -33.40 -37.83 -6.01
CA THR A 175 -33.30 -36.66 -5.12
C THR A 175 -32.08 -36.87 -4.24
N ASP A 176 -30.98 -36.20 -4.53
CA ASP A 176 -29.85 -36.15 -3.61
C ASP A 176 -30.02 -35.03 -2.58
N SER A 177 -30.02 -35.48 -1.34
CA SER A 177 -30.15 -34.71 -0.12
C SER A 177 -28.90 -33.86 0.10
N VAL A 178 -29.09 -32.54 0.17
CA VAL A 178 -28.07 -31.58 0.58
C VAL A 178 -27.65 -31.90 2.03
N ALA A 179 -26.42 -32.39 2.21
CA ALA A 179 -25.80 -32.48 3.52
C ALA A 179 -25.32 -31.07 3.92
N VAL A 180 -26.00 -30.50 4.91
CA VAL A 180 -25.65 -29.21 5.50
C VAL A 180 -24.46 -29.42 6.44
N THR A 181 -23.30 -28.88 6.09
CA THR A 181 -22.11 -28.84 6.95
C THR A 181 -22.38 -27.90 8.14
N PRO A 182 -22.14 -28.31 9.40
CA PRO A 182 -22.31 -27.43 10.54
C PRO A 182 -21.23 -26.34 10.55
N THR A 183 -21.65 -25.09 10.62
CA THR A 183 -20.78 -23.93 10.87
C THR A 183 -20.32 -23.96 12.33
N THR A 184 -19.07 -24.30 12.59
CA THR A 184 -18.48 -24.10 13.92
C THR A 184 -18.11 -22.63 14.07
N THR A 185 -18.87 -21.90 14.89
CA THR A 185 -18.49 -20.59 15.40
C THR A 185 -17.39 -20.80 16.44
N SER A 186 -16.14 -20.55 16.04
CA SER A 186 -15.01 -20.44 16.96
C SER A 186 -15.14 -19.14 17.75
N ALA A 187 -15.30 -19.26 19.08
CA ALA A 187 -15.15 -18.13 19.98
C ALA A 187 -13.73 -17.54 19.84
N PRO A 188 -13.57 -16.21 19.92
CA PRO A 188 -12.24 -15.61 19.92
C PRO A 188 -11.46 -16.11 21.13
N ALA A 189 -10.27 -16.66 20.86
CA ALA A 189 -9.31 -16.99 21.89
C ALA A 189 -8.94 -15.70 22.64
N ALA A 190 -9.18 -15.69 23.95
CA ALA A 190 -8.57 -14.70 24.83
C ALA A 190 -7.07 -14.95 24.85
N VAL A 191 -6.31 -14.15 24.10
CA VAL A 191 -4.85 -14.14 24.18
C VAL A 191 -4.48 -13.33 25.41
N ALA A 192 -4.07 -14.04 26.45
CA ALA A 192 -3.34 -13.47 27.57
C ALA A 192 -1.94 -13.06 27.10
N GLY A 193 -1.51 -11.85 27.46
CA GLY A 193 -0.10 -11.46 27.48
C GLY A 193 0.36 -10.54 26.35
N ALA A 194 -0.21 -9.34 26.25
CA ALA A 194 0.49 -8.23 25.62
C ALA A 194 1.63 -7.77 26.55
N SER A 195 2.81 -8.32 26.31
CA SER A 195 4.08 -7.68 26.66
C SER A 195 4.83 -7.56 25.35
N ASN A 196 4.68 -6.43 24.66
CA ASN A 196 5.67 -5.90 23.72
C ASN A 196 5.32 -4.44 23.40
N GLU A 197 6.30 -3.59 23.67
CA GLU A 197 6.30 -2.16 23.43
C GLU A 197 6.34 -1.92 21.91
N GLY A 198 5.33 -1.27 21.33
CA GLY A 198 5.49 -0.62 20.02
C GLY A 198 4.36 -0.83 19.00
N ASP A 199 3.47 -1.81 19.18
CA ASP A 199 2.37 -2.02 18.23
C ASP A 199 1.14 -1.18 18.61
N LEU A 200 1.26 0.14 18.38
CA LEU A 200 0.13 1.06 18.45
C LEU A 200 -0.51 1.15 17.07
N ALA A 201 -1.83 0.97 17.03
CA ALA A 201 -2.63 1.09 15.82
C ALA A 201 -2.27 2.36 15.03
N ASN A 202 -1.86 2.18 13.77
CA ASN A 202 -1.53 3.27 12.86
C ASN A 202 -2.83 4.00 12.46
N THR A 203 -3.29 4.92 13.31
CA THR A 203 -4.57 5.64 13.20
C THR A 203 -4.52 6.81 12.23
N GLY A 204 -3.49 6.91 11.37
CA GLY A 204 -3.30 8.03 10.44
C GLY A 204 -3.07 9.37 11.14
N TYR A 205 -2.71 9.35 12.44
CA TYR A 205 -2.40 10.55 13.20
C TYR A 205 -0.98 11.01 12.89
N ASP A 206 -0.85 11.97 11.98
CA ASP A 206 0.40 12.70 11.78
C ASP A 206 0.60 13.66 12.96
N GLY A 207 1.49 13.30 13.89
CA GLY A 207 1.80 14.13 15.07
C GLY A 207 2.65 15.38 14.75
N GLY A 208 3.12 15.54 13.52
CA GLY A 208 4.04 16.62 13.12
C GLY A 208 3.42 18.00 13.27
N TRP A 209 2.13 18.15 12.94
CA TRP A 209 1.44 19.44 13.07
C TRP A 209 1.21 19.84 14.55
N MET A 210 1.03 18.88 15.46
CA MET A 210 0.89 19.16 16.88
C MET A 210 2.19 19.68 17.50
N LEU A 211 3.35 19.25 16.99
CA LEU A 211 4.64 19.80 17.42
C LEU A 211 4.76 21.27 17.02
N ILE A 212 4.37 21.62 15.79
CA ILE A 212 4.40 23.01 15.30
C ILE A 212 3.41 23.87 16.11
N ALA A 213 2.18 23.39 16.32
CA ALA A 213 1.16 24.09 17.09
C ALA A 213 1.60 24.31 18.56
N GLY A 214 2.16 23.28 19.19
CA GLY A 214 2.67 23.33 20.55
C GLY A 214 3.81 24.35 20.69
N LEU A 215 4.77 24.33 19.75
CA LEU A 215 5.93 25.23 19.78
C LEU A 215 5.50 26.70 19.55
N GLY A 216 4.53 26.92 18.67
CA GLY A 216 3.91 28.23 18.47
C GLY A 216 3.23 28.77 19.74
N LEU A 217 2.50 27.91 20.46
CA LEU A 217 1.83 28.29 21.72
C LEU A 217 2.86 28.65 22.80
N VAL A 218 3.93 27.88 22.93
CA VAL A 218 5.01 28.15 23.90
C VAL A 218 5.71 29.46 23.57
N ALA A 219 6.03 29.72 22.30
CA ALA A 219 6.64 30.97 21.86
C ALA A 219 5.74 32.18 22.15
N ALA A 220 4.44 32.06 21.87
CA ALA A 220 3.46 33.11 22.17
C ALA A 220 3.33 33.36 23.68
N GLY A 221 3.29 32.31 24.50
CA GLY A 221 3.27 32.41 25.96
C GLY A 221 4.54 33.08 26.52
N ALA A 222 5.72 32.72 25.99
CA ALA A 222 6.98 33.33 26.38
C ALA A 222 7.03 34.83 26.02
N ALA A 223 6.60 35.18 24.81
CA ALA A 223 6.50 36.57 24.37
C ALA A 223 5.53 37.37 25.25
N PHE A 224 4.41 36.78 25.66
CA PHE A 224 3.44 37.40 26.56
C PHE A 224 4.01 37.63 27.97
N VAL A 225 4.75 36.66 28.51
CA VAL A 225 5.38 36.76 29.83
C VAL A 225 6.51 37.78 29.85
N ALA A 226 7.33 37.80 28.79
CA ALA A 226 8.49 38.68 28.66
C ALA A 226 8.13 40.13 28.29
N SER A 227 6.90 40.40 27.84
CA SER A 227 6.49 41.73 27.36
C SER A 227 5.73 42.55 28.42
N PRO A 228 6.40 43.45 29.17
CA PRO A 228 5.74 44.32 30.15
C PRO A 228 4.72 45.30 29.52
N LYS A 229 4.84 45.59 28.22
CA LYS A 229 3.90 46.43 27.46
C LYS A 229 2.55 45.73 27.17
N LEU A 230 2.53 44.41 26.94
CA LEU A 230 1.27 43.67 26.74
C LEU A 230 0.49 43.53 28.05
N ARG A 231 1.20 43.32 29.16
CA ARG A 231 0.59 43.22 30.50
C ARG A 231 -0.08 44.52 30.97
N THR A 232 0.40 45.67 30.49
CA THR A 232 -0.18 46.98 30.83
C THR A 232 -1.43 47.31 30.00
N LEU A 233 -1.58 46.72 28.81
CA LEU A 233 -2.79 46.89 27.97
C LEU A 233 -4.00 46.09 28.47
N LEU A 234 -3.78 44.95 29.12
CA LEU A 234 -4.86 44.09 29.66
C LEU A 234 -5.34 44.46 31.07
N ARG A 235 -4.73 45.48 31.69
CA ARG A 235 -5.12 46.00 33.02
C ARG A 235 -5.98 47.27 32.95
N ARG A 236 -6.43 47.66 31.75
CA ARG A 236 -7.47 48.69 31.56
C ARG A 236 -8.82 48.01 31.37
#